data_AF-A0A5K0ZIT5-F1
#
_entry.id   AF-A0A5K0ZIT5-F1
#
_cell.length_a   1.000
_cell.length_b   1.000
_cell.length_c   1.000
_cell.angle_alpha   90.00
_cell.angle_beta   90.00
_cell.angle_gamma   90.00
#
_symmetry.space_group_name_H-M   'P 1'
#
loop_
_entity.id
_entity.type
_entity.pdbx_description
1 polymer ?
#
loop_
_entity_poly.entity_id
_entity_poly.type
_entity_poly.pdbx_seq_one_letter_code
_entity_poly.pdbx_strand_id
1 'polypeptide(L)' 'MREGGRKQGTSSPCAACKLLRRRCTLDCVFAPYFPSDEPQKFANVHKVFGASNVNKMLQ' A
#
# COMPACT_ATOMS: atom_id res chain seq x y z
N MET A 1 -18.39 -18.79 8.45
CA MET A 1 -17.89 -17.55 9.09
C MET A 1 -17.01 -16.79 8.10
N ARG A 2 -17.26 -15.50 7.86
CA ARG A 2 -16.30 -14.59 7.20
C ARG A 2 -16.00 -13.48 8.20
N GLU A 3 -15.14 -13.80 9.15
CA GLU A 3 -14.58 -12.82 10.09
C GLU A 3 -13.36 -12.20 9.40
N GLY A 4 -13.28 -10.88 9.18
CA GLY A 4 -13.57 -9.85 10.18
C GLY A 4 -12.38 -9.63 11.12
N GLY A 5 -11.14 -9.90 10.66
CA GLY A 5 -9.90 -9.76 11.42
C GLY A 5 -9.46 -8.30 11.61
N ARG A 6 -9.96 -7.70 12.69
CA ARG A 6 -9.64 -6.39 13.26
C ARG A 6 -8.13 -6.13 13.41
N LYS A 7 -7.62 -5.13 12.69
CA LYS A 7 -6.68 -4.12 13.22
C LYS A 7 -7.21 -2.71 12.91
N GLN A 8 -8.40 -2.43 13.41
CA GLN A 8 -8.89 -1.06 13.54
C GLN A 8 -8.22 -0.43 14.76
N GLY A 9 -7.06 0.17 14.51
CA GLY A 9 -6.45 1.16 15.38
C GLY A 9 -5.77 2.14 14.47
N THR A 10 -6.48 3.18 14.01
CA THR A 10 -5.89 4.32 13.26
C THR A 10 -4.76 3.92 12.30
N SER A 11 -4.96 2.85 11.51
CA SER A 11 -3.84 2.22 10.81
C SER A 11 -3.43 3.13 9.67
N SER A 12 -2.28 3.80 9.84
CA SER A 12 -1.73 4.71 8.84
C SER A 12 -1.75 4.04 7.46
N PRO A 13 -2.24 4.71 6.40
CA PRO A 13 -2.27 4.12 5.06
C PRO A 13 -0.86 3.69 4.66
N CYS A 14 -0.75 2.55 3.97
CA CYS A 14 0.54 2.05 3.47
C CYS A 14 1.26 3.12 2.64
N ALA A 15 2.59 3.04 2.53
CA ALA A 15 3.38 4.07 1.84
C ALA A 15 2.87 4.37 0.41
N ALA A 16 2.40 3.33 -0.30
CA ALA A 16 1.79 3.48 -1.62
C ALA A 16 0.49 4.29 -1.58
N CYS A 17 -0.48 3.89 -0.75
CA CYS A 17 -1.76 4.58 -0.66
C CYS A 17 -1.62 6.01 -0.11
N LYS A 18 -0.67 6.24 0.80
CA LYS A 18 -0.32 7.56 1.32
C LYS A 18 0.20 8.48 0.22
N LEU A 19 1.16 8.02 -0.59
CA LEU A 19 1.72 8.81 -1.69
C LEU A 19 0.70 9.06 -2.80
N LEU A 20 -0.10 8.05 -3.15
CA LEU A 20 -1.14 8.12 -4.19
C LEU A 20 -2.42 8.82 -3.73
N ARG A 21 -2.50 9.27 -2.47
CA ARG A 21 -3.67 9.94 -1.87
C ARG A 21 -4.97 9.16 -2.06
N ARG A 22 -4.91 7.83 -1.95
CA ARG A 22 -6.07 6.93 -2.09
C ARG A 22 -6.35 6.17 -0.81
N ARG A 23 -7.57 5.64 -0.66
CA ARG A 23 -7.95 4.81 0.50
C ARG A 23 -7.13 3.52 0.52
N CYS A 24 -6.59 3.15 1.68
CA CYS A 24 -5.93 1.87 1.92
C CYS A 24 -6.95 0.90 2.51
N THR A 25 -7.26 -0.19 1.80
CA THR A 25 -8.19 -1.24 2.22
C THR A 25 -7.42 -2.46 2.76
N LEU A 26 -8.13 -3.40 3.39
CA LEU A 26 -7.54 -4.64 3.89
C LEU A 26 -6.93 -5.49 2.75
N ASP A 27 -7.56 -5.48 1.57
CA ASP A 27 -7.08 -6.17 0.35
C ASP A 27 -6.08 -5.34 -0.47
N CYS A 28 -5.39 -4.37 0.14
CA CYS A 28 -4.44 -3.54 -0.58
C CYS A 28 -3.23 -4.36 -1.02
N VAL A 29 -3.09 -4.60 -2.32
CA VAL A 29 -1.96 -5.34 -2.91
C VAL A 29 -0.58 -4.73 -2.60
N PHE A 30 -0.52 -3.44 -2.27
CA PHE A 30 0.72 -2.76 -1.92
C PHE A 30 1.08 -2.86 -0.42
N ALA A 31 0.10 -3.13 0.46
CA ALA A 31 0.30 -3.06 1.90
C ALA A 31 1.35 -4.06 2.45
N PRO A 32 1.45 -5.31 1.95
CA PRO A 32 2.50 -6.24 2.39
C PRO A 32 3.92 -5.82 1.99
N TYR A 33 4.07 -5.01 0.93
CA TYR A 33 5.38 -4.68 0.34
C TYR A 33 5.90 -3.29 0.71
N PHE A 34 4.98 -2.36 0.96
CA PHE A 34 5.24 -0.93 1.19
C PHE A 34 4.61 -0.47 2.51
N PRO A 35 5.18 -0.86 3.66
CA PRO A 35 4.67 -0.45 4.96
C PRO A 35 4.78 1.07 5.14
N SER A 36 3.96 1.62 6.05
CA SER A 36 3.84 3.06 6.27
C SER A 36 5.11 3.72 6.84
N ASP A 37 5.97 2.93 7.49
CA ASP A 37 7.24 3.35 8.09
C ASP A 37 8.36 3.57 7.05
N GLU A 38 8.19 3.07 5.82
CA GLU A 38 9.18 3.13 4.75
C GLU A 38 8.67 3.90 3.50
N PRO A 39 8.28 5.19 3.61
CA PRO A 39 7.70 5.95 2.50
C PRO A 39 8.65 6.08 1.30
N GLN A 40 9.95 6.12 1.54
CA GLN A 40 10.99 6.24 0.50
C GLN A 40 11.00 5.02 -0.44
N LYS A 41 10.67 3.83 0.06
CA LYS A 41 10.67 2.60 -0.72
C LYS A 41 9.67 2.68 -1.87
N PHE A 42 8.44 3.11 -1.58
CA PHE A 42 7.45 3.32 -2.65
C PHE A 42 7.81 4.51 -3.53
N ALA A 43 8.34 5.61 -2.98
CA ALA A 43 8.73 6.77 -3.78
C ALA A 43 9.79 6.42 -4.85
N ASN A 44 10.80 5.64 -4.49
CA ASN A 44 11.85 5.20 -5.42
C ASN A 44 11.29 4.28 -6.51
N VAL A 45 10.51 3.27 -6.14
CA VAL A 45 9.91 2.33 -7.10
C VAL A 45 8.91 3.07 -8.01
N HIS A 46 8.10 3.96 -7.45
CA HIS A 46 7.17 4.80 -8.20
C HIS A 46 7.89 5.72 -9.19
N LYS A 47 9.05 6.29 -8.81
CA LYS A 47 9.83 7.16 -9.69
C LYS A 47 10.40 6.43 -10.90
N VAL A 48 10.82 5.17 -10.74
CA VAL A 48 11.46 4.38 -11.80
C VAL A 48 10.42 3.66 -12.66
N PHE A 49 9.46 3.00 -12.03
CA PHE A 49 8.51 2.13 -12.73
C PHE A 49 7.15 2.78 -12.94
N GLY A 50 6.75 3.75 -12.11
CA GLY A 50 5.40 4.31 -12.10
C GLY A 50 4.38 3.41 -11.39
N ALA A 51 3.35 4.01 -10.77
CA ALA A 51 2.35 3.29 -9.97
C ALA A 51 1.69 2.12 -10.72
N SER A 52 1.34 2.34 -11.99
CA SER A 52 0.62 1.35 -12.81
C SER A 52 1.47 0.12 -13.13
N ASN A 53 2.76 0.28 -13.40
CA ASN A 53 3.64 -0.87 -13.67
C ASN A 53 3.92 -1.64 -12.39
N VAL A 54 4.07 -0.97 -11.24
CA VAL A 54 4.17 -1.66 -9.95
C VAL A 54 2.91 -2.48 -9.66
N ASN A 55 1.73 -1.91 -9.92
CA ASN A 55 0.48 -2.65 -9.74
C ASN A 55 0.43 -3.90 -10.62
N LYS A 56 0.83 -3.79 -11.89
CA LYS A 56 0.89 -4.93 -12.83
C LYS A 56 1.93 -6.00 -12.45
N MET A 57 3.01 -5.62 -11.77
CA MET A 57 4.04 -6.58 -11.30
C MET A 57 3.62 -7.33 -10.03
N LEU A 58 2.68 -6.76 -9.25
CA LEU A 58 2.19 -7.34 -8.00
C LEU A 58 0.88 -8.11 -8.16
N GLN A 59 0.32 -8.14 -9.37
CA GLN A 59 -0.86 -8.90 -9.77
C GLN A 59 -0.45 -10.01 -10.74
#